data_AF-A0A8S3S422-F1
#
_entry.id   AF-A0A8S3S422-F1
#
_cell.length_a   1.000
_cell.length_b   1.000
_cell.length_c   1.000
_cell.angle_alpha   90.00
_cell.angle_beta   90.00
_cell.angle_gamma   90.00
#
_symmetry.space_group_name_H-M   'P 1'
#
loop_
_entity.id
_entity.type
_entity.pdbx_description
1 polymer ?
#
loop_
_entity_poly.entity_id
_entity_poly.type
_entity_poly.pdbx_seq_one_letter_code
_entity_poly.pdbx_strand_id
1 'polypeptide(L)'
;MKVLNKGLKYTPTPPADTDTLSVDIKEFCRKLRLKNHFGDKESKTADESIVRNKSTFTPEKGKNKDLDLYINHLSNFPLIPKPQDKVKNNLPFKQQQALYRLQKDESIIIKEADKGGALVIMDRIYYRDKIQEQLNDKQYYRELNDNMEKKTKRNINKLISKFPHCTTEKEVDYLTKFEVKTSNFYGLPKIHKSKEVETAVQQQNCAYIEINSPKDLKFRPIVAGPQCPNS
;
A
#
# COMPACT_ATOMS: atom_id res chain seq x y z
N MET A 1 -3.96 -9.19 24.67
CA MET A 1 -2.54 -9.33 24.29
C MET A 1 -2.23 -10.53 23.38
N LYS A 2 -2.77 -11.74 23.58
CA LYS A 2 -2.39 -12.93 22.77
C LYS A 2 -2.47 -12.77 21.24
N VAL A 3 -3.37 -11.93 20.73
CA VAL A 3 -3.48 -11.66 19.28
C VAL A 3 -2.29 -10.86 18.74
N LEU A 4 -1.73 -9.94 19.52
CA LEU A 4 -0.58 -9.11 19.12
C LEU A 4 0.73 -9.90 19.10
N ASN A 5 0.85 -10.94 19.94
CA ASN A 5 2.01 -11.84 19.94
C ASN A 5 2.17 -12.64 18.64
N LYS A 6 1.14 -12.68 17.78
CA LYS A 6 1.23 -13.28 16.45
C LYS A 6 2.05 -12.43 15.47
N GLY A 7 2.30 -11.17 15.80
CA GLY A 7 3.07 -10.21 15.00
C GLY A 7 2.24 -9.54 13.90
N LEU A 8 2.76 -8.44 13.37
CA LEU A 8 2.07 -7.63 12.34
C LEU A 8 1.95 -8.32 10.97
N LYS A 9 2.76 -9.36 10.73
CA LYS A 9 2.74 -10.16 9.50
C LYS A 9 1.72 -11.31 9.55
N TYR A 10 1.05 -11.50 10.69
CA TYR A 10 0.03 -12.52 10.80
C TYR A 10 -1.24 -12.06 10.09
N THR A 11 -1.69 -12.84 9.10
CA THR A 11 -2.91 -12.54 8.33
C THR A 11 -4.06 -13.42 8.84
N PRO A 12 -5.09 -12.82 9.48
CA PRO A 12 -6.34 -13.54 9.75
C PRO A 12 -6.93 -14.10 8.46
N THR A 13 -7.65 -15.23 8.54
CA THR A 13 -8.43 -15.72 7.40
C THR A 13 -9.36 -14.59 6.92
N PRO A 14 -9.19 -14.07 5.69
CA PRO A 14 -10.00 -12.96 5.21
C PRO A 14 -11.44 -13.43 4.95
N PRO A 15 -12.42 -12.51 5.02
CA PRO A 15 -13.75 -12.80 4.49
C PRO A 15 -13.67 -13.06 2.98
N ALA A 16 -14.67 -13.75 2.43
CA ALA A 16 -14.79 -13.89 0.99
C ALA A 16 -14.99 -12.51 0.35
N ASP A 17 -14.15 -12.17 -0.62
CA ASP A 17 -14.21 -10.92 -1.39
C ASP A 17 -14.59 -11.24 -2.83
N THR A 18 -15.88 -11.30 -3.08
CA THR A 18 -16.44 -11.63 -4.40
C THR A 18 -16.22 -10.52 -5.42
N ASP A 19 -16.13 -9.27 -4.96
CA ASP A 19 -16.00 -8.10 -5.83
C ASP A 19 -14.59 -8.06 -6.43
N THR A 20 -13.57 -8.18 -5.57
CA THR A 20 -12.17 -8.27 -6.03
C THR A 20 -11.97 -9.50 -6.91
N LEU A 21 -12.54 -10.66 -6.53
CA LEU A 21 -12.45 -11.87 -7.34
C LEU A 21 -13.06 -11.69 -8.74
N SER A 22 -14.18 -10.98 -8.86
CA SER A 22 -14.79 -10.67 -10.17
C SER A 22 -13.89 -9.81 -11.04
N VAL A 23 -13.23 -8.80 -10.44
CA VAL A 23 -12.25 -7.96 -11.13
C VAL A 23 -11.05 -8.79 -11.59
N ASP A 24 -10.54 -9.66 -10.72
CA ASP A 24 -9.40 -10.55 -11.01
C ASP A 24 -9.71 -11.51 -12.15
N ILE A 25 -10.93 -12.07 -12.20
CA ILE A 25 -11.37 -12.95 -13.30
C ILE A 25 -11.41 -12.18 -14.62
N LYS A 26 -11.93 -10.93 -14.62
CA LYS A 26 -11.93 -10.08 -15.81
C LYS A 26 -10.51 -9.79 -16.30
N GLU A 27 -9.61 -9.42 -15.38
CA GLU A 27 -8.20 -9.19 -15.69
C GLU A 27 -7.49 -10.45 -16.20
N PHE A 28 -7.77 -11.61 -15.60
CA PHE A 28 -7.24 -12.89 -16.06
C PHE A 28 -7.74 -13.23 -17.48
N CYS A 29 -9.04 -13.10 -17.74
CA CYS A 29 -9.61 -13.31 -19.07
C CYS A 29 -9.02 -12.34 -20.09
N ARG A 30 -8.80 -11.08 -19.72
CA ARG A 30 -8.12 -10.09 -20.57
C ARG A 30 -6.69 -10.52 -20.90
N LYS A 31 -5.93 -11.01 -19.92
CA LYS A 31 -4.56 -11.54 -20.13
C LYS A 31 -4.55 -12.74 -21.08
N LEU A 32 -5.51 -13.67 -20.96
CA LEU A 32 -5.64 -14.79 -21.89
C LEU A 32 -5.89 -14.31 -23.33
N ARG A 33 -6.81 -13.35 -23.51
CA ARG A 33 -7.07 -12.74 -24.83
C ARG A 33 -5.83 -12.07 -25.41
N LEU A 34 -5.11 -11.30 -24.60
CA LEU A 34 -3.86 -10.66 -25.02
C LEU A 34 -2.81 -11.69 -25.46
N LYS A 35 -2.62 -12.75 -24.67
CA LYS A 35 -1.68 -13.83 -25.00
C LYS A 35 -2.03 -14.51 -26.32
N ASN A 36 -3.31 -14.80 -26.55
CA ASN A 36 -3.78 -15.36 -27.83
C ASN A 36 -3.65 -14.36 -28.99
N HIS A 37 -3.88 -13.06 -28.77
CA HIS A 37 -3.82 -12.04 -29.82
C HIS A 37 -2.38 -11.77 -30.30
N PHE A 38 -1.41 -11.81 -29.39
CA PHE A 38 -0.01 -11.47 -29.68
C PHE A 38 0.92 -12.69 -29.75
N GLY A 39 0.49 -13.89 -29.35
CA GLY A 39 1.33 -15.09 -29.21
C GLY A 39 2.05 -15.52 -30.49
N ASP A 40 1.43 -15.30 -31.66
CA ASP A 40 1.99 -15.71 -32.96
C ASP A 40 2.73 -14.56 -33.68
N LYS A 41 2.81 -13.37 -33.07
CA LYS A 41 3.45 -12.20 -33.66
C LYS A 41 4.83 -12.04 -33.04
N GLU A 42 5.88 -12.14 -33.85
CA GLU A 42 7.18 -11.60 -33.44
C GLU A 42 6.99 -10.15 -32.98
N SER A 43 7.61 -9.82 -31.85
CA SER A 43 7.56 -8.50 -31.24
C SER A 43 8.26 -7.48 -32.13
N LYS A 44 7.63 -7.06 -33.23
CA LYS A 44 8.00 -5.85 -33.97
C LYS A 44 7.54 -4.65 -33.16
N THR A 45 8.24 -4.35 -32.06
CA THR A 45 7.95 -3.15 -31.28
C THR A 45 8.43 -1.94 -32.06
N ALA A 46 7.51 -1.30 -32.78
CA ALA A 46 7.67 0.04 -33.36
C ALA A 46 7.43 1.15 -32.31
N ASP A 47 7.25 0.80 -31.04
CA ASP A 47 7.03 1.77 -29.96
C ASP A 47 8.37 2.11 -29.31
N GLU A 48 8.93 3.26 -29.67
CA GLU A 48 10.20 3.77 -29.14
C GLU A 48 10.03 4.50 -27.78
N SER A 49 8.81 4.55 -27.23
CA SER A 49 8.52 5.21 -25.96
C SER A 49 9.24 4.53 -24.79
N ILE A 50 9.97 5.31 -24.00
CA ILE A 50 10.66 4.84 -22.79
C ILE A 50 9.65 4.57 -21.67
N VAL A 51 8.63 5.43 -21.56
CA VAL A 51 7.57 5.34 -20.54
C VAL A 51 6.20 5.49 -21.16
N ARG A 52 5.20 4.81 -20.58
CA ARG A 52 3.81 4.85 -21.03
C ARG A 52 2.86 4.37 -19.93
N ASN A 53 1.62 4.84 -19.99
CA ASN A 53 0.56 4.35 -19.13
C ASN A 53 0.20 2.90 -19.44
N LYS A 54 -0.36 2.19 -18.45
CA LYS A 54 -0.85 0.81 -18.64
C LYS A 54 -1.94 0.80 -19.70
N SER A 55 -1.80 -0.08 -20.69
CA SER A 55 -2.79 -0.21 -21.77
C SER A 55 -4.10 -0.80 -21.26
N THR A 56 -5.21 -0.19 -21.66
CA THR A 56 -6.59 -0.67 -21.45
C THR A 56 -7.08 -1.54 -22.62
N PHE A 57 -6.23 -1.78 -23.63
CA PHE A 57 -6.58 -2.58 -24.79
C PHE A 57 -7.00 -3.99 -24.38
N THR A 58 -8.15 -4.41 -24.90
CA THR A 58 -8.70 -5.75 -24.74
C THR A 58 -9.06 -6.28 -26.13
N PRO A 59 -8.45 -7.39 -26.58
CA PRO A 59 -8.76 -7.96 -27.89
C PRO A 59 -10.22 -8.38 -28.00
N GLU A 60 -10.79 -8.22 -29.20
CA GLU A 60 -12.14 -8.69 -29.51
C GLU A 60 -12.26 -10.23 -29.42
N LYS A 61 -13.50 -10.69 -29.22
CA LYS A 61 -13.88 -12.10 -29.31
C LYS A 61 -13.97 -12.57 -30.76
N GLY A 62 -13.89 -13.88 -30.97
CA GLY A 62 -14.12 -14.54 -32.26
C GLY A 62 -12.88 -15.12 -32.93
N LYS A 63 -11.67 -14.79 -32.47
CA LYS A 63 -10.43 -15.35 -33.04
C LYS A 63 -10.21 -16.82 -32.69
N ASN A 64 -10.62 -17.24 -31.50
CA ASN A 64 -10.48 -18.61 -31.02
C ASN A 64 -11.75 -18.99 -30.25
N LYS A 65 -12.55 -19.90 -30.84
CA LYS A 65 -13.84 -20.32 -30.30
C LYS A 65 -13.69 -21.04 -28.95
N ASP A 66 -12.68 -21.88 -28.80
CA ASP A 66 -12.45 -22.65 -27.56
C ASP A 66 -12.05 -21.70 -26.42
N LEU A 67 -11.21 -20.71 -26.71
CA LEU A 67 -10.84 -19.68 -25.75
C LEU A 67 -12.04 -18.83 -25.32
N ASP A 68 -12.89 -18.43 -26.28
CA ASP A 68 -14.10 -17.67 -25.97
C ASP A 68 -15.08 -18.49 -25.12
N LEU A 69 -15.26 -19.79 -25.42
CA LEU A 69 -16.06 -20.70 -24.61
C LEU A 69 -15.51 -20.79 -23.18
N TYR A 70 -14.20 -20.95 -23.02
CA TYR A 70 -13.55 -21.01 -21.71
C TYR A 70 -13.71 -19.70 -20.92
N ILE A 71 -13.50 -18.54 -21.56
CA ILE A 71 -13.68 -17.23 -20.93
C ILE A 71 -15.14 -17.02 -20.51
N ASN A 72 -16.11 -17.42 -21.34
CA ASN A 72 -17.53 -17.33 -21.00
C ASN A 72 -17.86 -18.22 -19.79
N HIS A 73 -17.31 -19.43 -19.75
CA HIS A 73 -17.51 -20.33 -18.61
C HIS A 73 -16.93 -19.73 -17.31
N LEU A 74 -15.71 -19.18 -17.36
CA LEU A 74 -15.10 -18.52 -16.20
C LEU A 74 -15.86 -17.27 -15.75
N SER A 75 -16.30 -16.44 -16.70
CA SER A 75 -17.02 -15.19 -16.40
C SER A 75 -18.39 -15.43 -15.77
N ASN A 76 -19.02 -16.56 -16.12
CA ASN A 76 -20.31 -16.99 -15.57
C ASN A 76 -20.17 -17.95 -14.38
N PHE A 77 -18.94 -18.23 -13.94
CA PHE A 77 -18.72 -19.16 -12.84
C PHE A 77 -19.32 -18.58 -11.54
N PRO A 78 -20.12 -19.36 -10.78
CA PRO A 78 -20.70 -18.87 -9.54
C PRO A 78 -19.59 -18.63 -8.51
N LEU A 79 -19.32 -17.35 -8.23
CA LEU A 79 -18.29 -16.92 -7.28
C LEU A 79 -18.70 -17.06 -5.82
N ILE A 80 -19.95 -17.43 -5.55
CA ILE A 80 -20.46 -17.62 -4.20
C ILE A 80 -19.90 -18.95 -3.67
N PRO A 81 -19.09 -18.92 -2.60
CA PRO A 81 -18.57 -20.15 -2.00
C PRO A 81 -19.75 -21.02 -1.54
N LYS A 82 -19.71 -22.32 -1.84
CA LYS A 82 -20.72 -23.23 -1.32
C LYS A 82 -20.51 -23.39 0.20
N PRO A 83 -21.53 -23.78 0.98
CA PRO A 83 -21.39 -23.96 2.42
C PRO A 83 -20.26 -24.91 2.83
N GLN A 84 -19.97 -25.89 1.98
CA GLN A 84 -18.86 -26.85 2.11
C GLN A 84 -17.46 -26.25 1.87
N ASP A 85 -17.37 -25.09 1.21
CA ASP A 85 -16.11 -24.41 0.89
C ASP A 85 -15.70 -23.40 1.99
N LYS A 86 -16.42 -23.38 3.12
CA LYS A 86 -16.14 -22.47 4.23
C LYS A 86 -14.77 -22.77 4.83
N VAL A 87 -13.81 -21.91 4.51
CA VAL A 87 -12.47 -21.93 5.09
C VAL A 87 -12.59 -21.72 6.61
N LYS A 88 -11.95 -22.61 7.38
CA LYS A 88 -11.90 -22.47 8.83
C LYS A 88 -11.10 -21.22 9.20
N ASN A 89 -11.66 -20.41 10.10
CA ASN A 89 -10.95 -19.26 10.65
C ASN A 89 -9.71 -19.71 11.41
N ASN A 90 -8.57 -19.08 11.11
CA ASN A 90 -7.30 -19.34 11.79
C ASN A 90 -7.18 -18.62 13.16
N LEU A 91 -8.18 -17.80 13.52
CA LEU A 91 -8.30 -17.12 14.81
C LEU A 91 -9.56 -17.57 15.58
N PRO A 92 -9.47 -17.82 16.90
CA PRO A 92 -10.65 -17.98 17.74
C PRO A 92 -11.51 -16.71 17.75
N PHE A 93 -12.82 -16.87 17.92
CA PHE A 93 -13.79 -15.75 17.92
C PHE A 93 -13.39 -14.61 18.88
N LYS A 94 -12.95 -14.94 20.11
CA LYS A 94 -12.49 -13.93 21.09
C LYS A 94 -11.30 -13.11 20.59
N GLN A 95 -10.38 -13.71 19.82
CA GLN A 95 -9.21 -13.00 19.26
C GLN A 95 -9.62 -12.15 18.05
N GLN A 96 -10.57 -12.61 17.23
CA GLN A 96 -11.13 -11.80 16.15
C GLN A 96 -11.83 -10.56 16.71
N GLN A 97 -12.64 -10.71 17.76
CA GLN A 97 -13.30 -9.56 18.40
C GLN A 97 -12.29 -8.60 19.03
N ALA A 98 -11.21 -9.11 19.64
CA ALA A 98 -10.14 -8.27 20.17
C ALA A 98 -9.40 -7.50 19.06
N LEU A 99 -9.12 -8.14 17.93
CA LEU A 99 -8.50 -7.49 16.77
C LEU A 99 -9.40 -6.39 16.20
N TYR A 100 -10.71 -6.66 16.07
CA TYR A 100 -11.69 -5.67 15.62
C TYR A 100 -11.73 -4.45 16.54
N ARG A 101 -11.74 -4.67 17.87
CA ARG A 101 -11.70 -3.58 18.86
C ARG A 101 -10.42 -2.75 18.74
N LEU A 102 -9.26 -3.40 18.63
CA LEU A 102 -7.97 -2.71 18.44
C LEU A 102 -7.92 -1.91 17.14
N GLN A 103 -8.49 -2.43 16.05
CA GLN A 103 -8.54 -1.74 14.77
C GLN A 103 -9.44 -0.49 14.80
N LYS A 104 -10.52 -0.54 15.59
CA LYS A 104 -11.50 0.55 15.74
C LYS A 104 -11.14 1.55 16.83
N ASP A 105 -10.11 1.28 17.62
CA ASP A 105 -9.68 2.17 18.69
C ASP A 105 -8.91 3.37 18.13
N GLU A 106 -9.56 4.52 18.17
CA GLU A 106 -9.00 5.79 17.72
C GLU A 106 -8.12 6.50 18.75
N SER A 107 -8.01 5.98 19.97
CA SER A 107 -7.14 6.55 20.99
C SER A 107 -5.69 6.07 20.86
N ILE A 108 -5.45 4.97 20.13
CA ILE A 108 -4.13 4.34 20.03
C ILE A 108 -3.51 4.40 18.63
N ILE A 109 -2.20 4.24 18.60
CA ILE A 109 -1.38 4.00 17.41
C ILE A 109 -0.55 2.74 17.64
N ILE A 110 -0.61 1.81 16.69
CA ILE A 110 0.18 0.58 16.71
C ILE A 110 1.22 0.64 15.59
N LYS A 111 2.50 0.50 15.94
CA LYS A 111 3.63 0.51 14.99
C LYS A 111 4.65 -0.58 15.34
N GLU A 112 5.40 -1.02 14.35
CA GLU A 112 6.63 -1.76 14.61
C GLU A 112 7.72 -0.82 15.13
N ALA A 113 8.59 -1.35 15.99
CA ALA A 113 9.81 -0.68 16.38
C ALA A 113 10.79 -0.58 15.20
N ASP A 114 11.59 0.50 15.16
CA ASP A 114 12.64 0.70 14.13
C ASP A 114 13.66 -0.46 14.10
N LYS A 115 13.87 -1.13 15.24
CA LYS A 115 14.75 -2.29 15.37
C LYS A 115 14.16 -3.31 16.34
N GLY A 116 14.50 -4.58 16.12
CA GLY A 116 14.17 -5.68 17.05
C GLY A 116 12.76 -6.27 16.87
N GLY A 117 11.97 -5.84 15.88
CA GLY A 117 10.69 -6.46 15.53
C GLY A 117 9.58 -6.36 16.59
N ALA A 118 9.81 -5.58 17.66
CA ALA A 118 8.84 -5.37 18.71
C ALA A 118 7.63 -4.56 18.20
N LEU A 119 6.45 -4.84 18.75
CA LEU A 119 5.24 -4.09 18.49
C LEU A 119 5.06 -3.04 19.60
N VAL A 120 4.85 -1.80 19.19
CA VAL A 120 4.71 -0.65 20.10
C VAL A 120 3.31 -0.08 19.97
N ILE A 121 2.61 -0.02 21.10
CA ILE A 121 1.29 0.61 21.22
C ILE A 121 1.51 1.93 21.95
N MET A 122 1.00 3.02 21.39
CA MET A 122 1.15 4.36 21.94
C MET A 122 -0.20 5.05 21.96
N ASP A 123 -0.38 5.96 22.91
CA ASP A 123 -1.43 6.97 22.83
C ASP A 123 -1.25 7.82 21.55
N ARG A 124 -2.37 8.11 20.88
CA ARG A 124 -2.37 8.83 19.60
C ARG A 124 -1.93 10.27 19.74
N ILE A 125 -2.30 10.94 20.83
CA ILE A 125 -1.92 12.32 21.11
C ILE A 125 -0.42 12.40 21.36
N TYR A 126 0.11 11.52 22.22
CA TYR A 126 1.54 11.38 22.47
C TYR A 126 2.34 11.15 21.18
N TYR A 127 1.89 10.24 20.32
CA TYR A 127 2.55 9.98 19.04
C TYR A 127 2.55 11.20 18.14
N ARG A 128 1.39 11.85 17.96
CA ARG A 128 1.24 13.07 17.15
C ARG A 128 2.20 14.16 17.64
N ASP A 129 2.23 14.40 18.94
CA ASP A 129 3.04 15.47 19.53
C ASP A 129 4.53 15.22 19.32
N LYS A 130 4.98 13.96 19.45
CA LYS A 130 6.37 13.57 19.13
C LYS A 130 6.72 13.74 17.66
N ILE A 131 5.80 13.43 16.75
CA ILE A 131 5.98 13.67 15.33
C ILE A 131 6.05 15.18 15.04
N GLN A 132 5.18 15.99 15.66
CA GLN A 132 5.18 17.43 15.47
C GLN A 132 6.45 18.07 16.03
N GLU A 133 6.93 17.64 17.20
CA GLU A 133 8.22 18.04 17.78
C GLU A 133 9.36 17.82 16.77
N GLN A 134 9.38 16.65 16.13
CA GLN A 134 10.38 16.32 15.12
C GLN A 134 10.25 17.17 13.86
N LEU A 135 9.04 17.41 13.34
CA LEU A 135 8.82 18.20 12.13
C LEU A 135 9.08 19.70 12.34
N ASN A 136 8.95 20.19 13.58
CA ASN A 136 9.26 21.57 13.95
C ASN A 136 10.77 21.83 14.10
N ASP A 137 11.62 20.79 14.04
CA ASP A 137 13.06 20.95 14.09
C ASP A 137 13.60 21.60 12.81
N LYS A 138 13.87 22.91 12.91
CA LYS A 138 14.38 23.77 11.82
C LYS A 138 15.79 23.42 11.36
N GLN A 139 16.52 22.58 12.10
CA GLN A 139 17.82 22.08 11.66
C GLN A 139 17.66 21.06 10.51
N TYR A 140 16.60 20.26 10.54
CA TYR A 140 16.38 19.18 9.57
C TYR A 140 15.20 19.41 8.62
N TYR A 141 14.19 20.17 9.04
CA TYR A 141 12.96 20.40 8.29
C TYR A 141 12.75 21.89 8.01
N ARG A 142 12.09 22.16 6.88
CA ARG A 142 11.66 23.50 6.49
C ARG A 142 10.25 23.42 5.94
N GLU A 143 9.36 24.22 6.51
CA GLU A 143 8.00 24.37 6.02
C GLU A 143 7.99 25.03 4.64
N LEU A 144 7.13 24.51 3.75
CA LEU A 144 6.93 25.06 2.41
C LEU A 144 5.59 25.80 2.39
N ASN A 145 5.64 27.12 2.14
CA ASN A 145 4.44 27.97 2.10
C ASN A 145 3.59 27.74 0.85
N ASP A 146 4.21 27.28 -0.24
CA ASP A 146 3.56 27.06 -1.53
C ASP A 146 3.57 25.59 -1.93
N ASN A 147 2.43 25.12 -2.46
CA ASN A 147 2.39 23.84 -3.12
C ASN A 147 3.14 23.91 -4.47
N MET A 148 4.41 23.49 -4.43
CA MET A 148 5.32 23.43 -5.58
C MET A 148 4.85 22.49 -6.68
N GLU A 149 3.91 21.58 -6.42
CA GLU A 149 3.43 20.59 -7.38
C GLU A 149 2.79 21.24 -8.61
N LYS A 150 1.98 22.28 -8.41
CA LYS A 150 1.36 23.03 -9.52
C LYS A 150 2.42 23.70 -10.39
N LYS A 151 3.46 24.25 -9.76
CA LYS A 151 4.60 24.88 -10.47
C LYS A 151 5.37 23.84 -11.26
N THR A 152 5.66 22.68 -10.65
CA THR A 152 6.33 21.55 -11.31
C THR A 152 5.52 21.06 -12.52
N LYS A 153 4.21 20.82 -12.37
CA LYS A 153 3.34 20.40 -13.48
C LYS A 153 3.32 21.42 -14.62
N ARG A 154 3.24 22.71 -14.30
CA ARG A 154 3.35 23.79 -15.31
C ARG A 154 4.70 23.76 -16.02
N ASN A 155 5.80 23.56 -15.29
CA ASN A 155 7.13 23.50 -15.88
C ASN A 155 7.31 22.27 -16.78
N ILE A 156 6.80 21.11 -16.38
CA ILE A 156 6.78 19.90 -17.23
C ILE A 156 6.02 20.18 -18.52
N ASN A 157 4.81 20.74 -18.43
CA ASN A 157 4.01 21.09 -19.61
C ASN A 157 4.74 22.07 -20.53
N LYS A 158 5.41 23.10 -19.98
CA LYS A 158 6.21 24.05 -20.74
C LYS A 158 7.39 23.40 -21.46
N LEU A 159 8.05 22.44 -20.82
CA LEU A 159 9.16 21.70 -21.42
C LEU A 159 8.69 20.82 -22.58
N ILE A 160 7.59 20.08 -22.38
CA ILE A 160 6.97 19.27 -23.42
C ILE A 160 6.55 20.14 -24.61
N SER A 161 5.91 21.30 -24.37
CA SER A 161 5.52 22.21 -25.45
C SER A 161 6.71 22.83 -26.19
N LYS A 162 7.85 22.99 -25.52
CA LYS A 162 9.08 23.55 -26.11
C LYS A 162 9.82 22.54 -26.98
N PHE A 163 9.74 21.25 -26.65
CA PHE A 163 10.45 20.18 -27.34
C PHE A 163 9.51 19.04 -27.79
N PRO A 164 8.49 19.33 -28.62
CA PRO A 164 7.48 18.33 -28.98
C PRO A 164 8.05 17.14 -29.77
N HIS A 165 9.19 17.34 -30.46
CA HIS A 165 9.85 16.29 -31.26
C HIS A 165 10.69 15.33 -30.42
N CYS A 166 10.90 15.60 -29.13
CA CYS A 166 11.74 14.78 -28.25
C CYS A 166 10.95 13.77 -27.42
N THR A 167 9.61 13.76 -27.51
CA THR A 167 8.73 12.90 -26.72
C THR A 167 7.64 12.29 -27.59
N THR A 168 7.31 11.02 -27.37
CA THR A 168 6.14 10.39 -28.00
C THR A 168 4.83 10.81 -27.33
N GLU A 169 3.70 10.63 -28.01
CA GLU A 169 2.38 10.90 -27.41
C GLU A 169 2.15 10.12 -26.12
N LYS A 170 2.66 8.88 -26.03
CA LYS A 170 2.51 8.02 -24.85
C LYS A 170 3.35 8.51 -23.68
N GLU A 171 4.53 9.06 -23.95
CA GLU A 171 5.37 9.68 -22.93
C GLU A 171 4.75 10.97 -22.42
N VAL A 172 4.22 11.81 -23.31
CA VAL A 172 3.48 13.01 -22.94
C VAL A 172 2.28 12.67 -22.07
N ASP A 173 1.49 11.66 -22.45
CA ASP A 173 0.36 11.17 -21.67
C ASP A 173 0.79 10.73 -20.27
N TYR A 174 1.86 9.92 -20.18
CA TYR A 174 2.42 9.45 -18.92
C TYR A 174 2.92 10.60 -18.02
N LEU A 175 3.61 11.58 -18.61
CA LEU A 175 4.22 12.70 -17.88
C LEU A 175 3.22 13.79 -17.48
N THR A 176 2.02 13.84 -18.06
CA THR A 176 1.06 14.93 -17.82
C THR A 176 -0.23 14.48 -17.15
N LYS A 177 -0.68 13.25 -17.42
CA LYS A 177 -1.92 12.67 -16.88
C LYS A 177 -1.66 11.81 -15.65
N PHE A 178 -0.99 12.40 -14.66
CA PHE A 178 -0.88 11.80 -13.33
C PHE A 178 -1.58 12.67 -12.28
N GLU A 179 -2.12 11.99 -11.27
CA GLU A 179 -2.68 12.61 -10.07
C GLU A 179 -1.53 12.92 -9.11
N VAL A 180 -1.46 14.17 -8.65
CA VAL A 180 -0.48 14.54 -7.64
C VAL A 180 -1.06 14.25 -6.26
N LYS A 181 -0.32 13.50 -5.45
CA LYS A 181 -0.69 13.17 -4.08
C LYS A 181 0.49 13.41 -3.17
N THR A 182 0.24 14.12 -2.07
CA THR A 182 1.23 14.31 -1.01
C THR A 182 1.61 12.96 -0.41
N SER A 183 2.91 12.75 -0.21
CA SER A 183 3.42 11.57 0.49
C SER A 183 2.96 11.54 1.94
N ASN A 184 2.66 10.35 2.45
CA ASN A 184 2.32 10.18 3.86
C ASN A 184 3.59 10.18 4.71
N PHE A 185 3.56 10.89 5.83
CA PHE A 185 4.64 10.86 6.82
C PHE A 185 4.21 10.06 8.06
N TYR A 186 5.10 9.19 8.54
CA TYR A 186 4.96 8.58 9.86
C TYR A 186 6.33 8.25 10.47
N GLY A 187 6.39 8.16 11.80
CA GLY A 187 7.57 7.73 12.54
C GLY A 187 7.51 6.29 13.04
N LEU A 188 8.62 5.55 12.95
CA LEU A 188 8.81 4.28 13.67
C LEU A 188 9.54 4.52 15.00
N PRO A 189 9.03 4.04 16.15
CA PRO A 189 9.64 4.27 17.45
C PRO A 189 11.02 3.58 17.56
N LYS A 190 12.04 4.36 17.93
CA LYS A 190 13.41 3.89 18.18
C LYS A 190 13.57 3.49 19.65
N ILE A 191 12.87 2.45 20.07
CA ILE A 191 12.89 1.97 21.46
C ILE A 191 14.30 1.67 21.97
N HIS A 192 15.21 1.23 21.09
CA HIS A 192 16.63 0.98 21.39
C HIS A 192 17.45 2.25 21.68
N LYS A 193 16.87 3.45 21.59
CA LYS A 193 17.52 4.72 21.91
C LYS A 193 16.91 5.42 23.13
N SER A 194 15.90 4.81 23.76
CA SER A 194 15.24 5.35 24.95
C SER A 194 15.77 4.64 26.19
N LYS A 195 16.37 5.40 27.10
CA LYS A 195 16.82 4.93 28.42
C LYS A 195 15.63 4.59 29.31
N GLU A 196 14.52 5.32 29.17
CA GLU A 196 13.28 5.02 29.89
C GLU A 196 12.75 3.63 29.49
N VAL A 197 12.76 3.33 28.19
CA VAL A 197 12.42 1.99 27.68
C VAL A 197 13.38 0.92 28.15
N GLU A 198 14.69 1.16 28.06
CA GLU A 198 15.71 0.23 28.53
C GLU A 198 15.55 -0.11 30.02
N THR A 199 15.32 0.90 30.86
CA THR A 199 15.09 0.74 32.31
C THR A 199 13.84 -0.08 32.59
N ALA A 200 12.75 0.20 31.88
CA ALA A 200 11.50 -0.55 32.06
C ALA A 200 11.62 -2.01 31.61
N VAL A 201 12.37 -2.30 30.55
CA VAL A 201 12.68 -3.68 30.13
C VAL A 201 13.37 -4.44 31.26
N GLN A 202 14.38 -3.83 31.87
CA GLN A 202 15.14 -4.45 32.96
C GLN A 202 14.30 -4.66 34.22
N GLN A 203 13.45 -3.69 34.57
CA GLN A 203 12.62 -3.75 35.78
C GLN A 203 11.45 -4.72 35.67
N GLN A 204 10.72 -4.69 34.54
CA GLN A 204 9.50 -5.48 34.39
C GLN A 204 9.76 -6.90 33.92
N ASN A 205 10.86 -7.13 33.18
CA ASN A 205 11.31 -8.44 32.71
C ASN A 205 10.16 -9.36 32.26
N CYS A 206 9.29 -8.84 31.40
CA CYS A 206 8.05 -9.49 30.98
C CYS A 206 7.96 -9.52 29.44
N ALA A 207 7.08 -10.38 28.92
CA ALA A 207 6.82 -10.50 27.49
C ALA A 207 6.27 -9.20 26.86
N TYR A 208 5.71 -8.32 27.68
CA TYR A 208 5.35 -6.95 27.32
C TYR A 208 5.73 -6.03 28.48
N ILE A 209 6.01 -4.78 28.17
CA ILE A 209 6.32 -3.74 29.16
C ILE A 209 5.36 -2.58 28.98
N GLU A 210 5.07 -1.88 30.07
CA GLU A 210 4.22 -0.68 30.07
C GLU A 210 5.00 0.51 30.63
N ILE A 211 4.96 1.64 29.93
CA ILE A 211 5.71 2.85 30.29
C ILE A 211 4.84 4.06 30.01
N ASN A 212 4.79 4.98 30.96
CA ASN A 212 4.03 6.20 30.85
C ASN A 212 4.80 7.25 30.01
N SER A 213 4.44 7.36 28.72
CA SER A 213 4.85 8.46 27.82
C SER A 213 6.34 8.85 27.90
N PRO A 214 7.27 7.96 27.49
CA PRO A 214 8.70 8.17 27.66
C PRO A 214 9.22 9.40 26.90
N LYS A 215 9.73 10.40 27.60
CA LYS A 215 10.08 11.71 27.01
C LYS A 215 11.23 11.60 26.01
N ASP A 216 12.14 10.66 26.23
CA ASP A 216 13.33 10.45 25.41
C ASP A 216 13.12 9.56 24.16
N LEU A 217 11.89 9.09 23.93
CA LEU A 217 11.59 8.25 22.77
C LEU A 217 11.70 9.04 21.46
N LYS A 218 12.63 8.61 20.61
CA LYS A 218 12.86 9.16 19.26
C LYS A 218 12.19 8.32 18.19
N PHE A 219 11.94 8.92 17.05
CA PHE A 219 11.34 8.24 15.90
C PHE A 219 12.28 8.19 14.70
N ARG A 220 12.10 7.20 13.83
CA ARG A 220 12.66 7.18 12.46
C ARG A 220 11.61 7.78 11.53
N PRO A 221 11.88 8.92 10.87
CA PRO A 221 10.96 9.42 9.85
C PRO A 221 10.87 8.44 8.69
N ILE A 222 9.65 8.14 8.26
CA ILE A 222 9.33 7.43 7.03
C ILE A 222 8.43 8.34 6.21
N VAL A 223 8.87 8.65 5.00
CA VAL A 223 8.04 9.29 3.98
C VAL A 223 7.62 8.17 3.03
N ALA A 224 6.41 7.65 3.23
CA ALA A 224 5.83 6.70 2.31
C ALA A 224 5.29 7.45 1.11
N GLY A 225 5.67 6.99 -0.09
CA GLY A 225 5.13 7.55 -1.33
C GLY A 225 3.60 7.52 -1.33
N PRO A 226 2.95 8.34 -2.15
CA PRO A 226 1.52 8.22 -2.36
C PRO A 226 1.23 6.76 -2.72
N GLN A 227 0.15 6.18 -2.19
CA GLN A 227 -0.35 4.90 -2.68
C GLN A 227 -0.51 5.03 -4.19
N CYS A 228 0.47 4.52 -4.92
CA CYS A 228 0.35 4.25 -6.34
C CYS A 228 -0.58 3.04 -6.39
N PRO A 229 -1.71 3.07 -7.14
CA PRO A 229 -2.63 1.94 -7.27
C PRO A 229 -2.01 0.65 -7.87
N ASN A 230 -0.69 0.61 -7.99
CA ASN A 230 0.13 -0.41 -8.64
C ASN A 230 1.40 -0.74 -7.85
N SER A 231 1.48 -0.40 -6.57
CA SER A 231 2.45 -0.98 -5.62
C SER A 231 1.89 -2.25 -4.99
#